data_AF-A0A922VJE1-F1
#
_entry.id   AF-A0A922VJE1-F1
#
_cell.length_a   1.000
_cell.length_b   1.000
_cell.length_c   1.000
_cell.angle_alpha   90.00
_cell.angle_beta   90.00
_cell.angle_gamma   90.00
#
_symmetry.space_group_name_H-M   'P 1'
#
loop_
_entity.id
_entity.type
_entity.pdbx_description
1 polymer ?
#
loop_
_entity_poly.entity_id
_entity_poly.type
_entity_poly.pdbx_seq_one_letter_code
_entity_poly.pdbx_strand_id
1 'polypeptide(L)'
;WNPVISPGGLMIYSGKLFPKWRGDAFIGGLSSHALIRVDLNGAAAAKGDQWAMGARIRDVEEGPDGAIWVLEDGGGGSQGRLLKLTPRG
;
A
#
# COMPACT_ATOMS: atom_id res chain seq x y z
N TRP A 1 13.60 -17.04 11.61
CA TRP A 1 13.50 -15.67 11.07
C TRP A 1 12.03 -15.44 10.75
N ASN A 2 11.36 -14.52 11.44
CA ASN A 2 9.95 -14.20 11.19
C ASN A 2 9.91 -12.82 10.52
N PRO A 3 9.60 -12.70 9.21
CA PRO A 3 9.52 -11.40 8.58
C PRO A 3 8.40 -10.58 9.23
N VAL A 4 8.75 -9.41 9.79
CA VAL A 4 7.80 -8.47 10.40
C VAL A 4 7.69 -7.23 9.52
N ILE A 5 6.49 -6.95 9.01
CA ILE A 5 6.25 -5.76 8.18
C ILE A 5 5.98 -4.50 9.00
N SER A 6 5.53 -4.65 10.26
CA SER A 6 4.99 -3.58 11.12
C SER A 6 3.92 -2.76 10.38
N PRO A 7 2.66 -3.25 10.31
CA PRO A 7 1.64 -2.66 9.45
C PRO A 7 1.29 -1.24 9.88
N GLY A 8 1.18 -0.34 8.90
CA GLY A 8 0.55 0.97 9.00
C GLY A 8 -0.93 0.90 8.65
N GLY A 9 -1.42 1.90 7.91
CA GLY A 9 -2.79 1.92 7.39
C GLY A 9 -3.09 0.78 6.41
N LEU A 10 -4.38 0.44 6.33
CA LEU A 10 -4.94 -0.58 5.45
C LEU A 10 -6.16 -0.01 4.72
N MET A 11 -6.22 -0.26 3.43
CA MET A 11 -7.36 0.08 2.57
C MET A 11 -7.81 -1.15 1.78
N ILE A 12 -9.12 -1.33 1.64
CA ILE A 12 -9.72 -2.24 0.65
C ILE A 12 -10.02 -1.43 -0.62
N TYR A 13 -9.41 -1.81 -1.73
CA TYR A 13 -9.39 -0.98 -2.93
C TYR A 13 -10.61 -1.23 -3.83
N SER A 14 -11.24 -0.17 -4.34
CA SER A 14 -12.41 -0.31 -5.22
C SER A 14 -12.05 -0.85 -6.62
N GLY A 15 -10.78 -0.73 -7.02
CA GLY A 15 -10.35 -1.07 -8.37
C GLY A 15 -10.71 -0.01 -9.42
N LYS A 16 -11.06 1.22 -9.03
CA LYS A 16 -11.52 2.24 -9.99
C LYS A 16 -10.47 2.60 -11.04
N LEU A 17 -9.21 2.75 -10.64
CA LEU A 17 -8.10 3.09 -11.56
C LEU A 17 -7.23 1.88 -11.92
N PHE A 18 -7.12 0.88 -11.04
CA PHE A 18 -6.49 -0.41 -11.32
C PHE A 18 -7.52 -1.56 -11.20
N PRO A 19 -8.31 -1.86 -12.24
CA PRO A 19 -9.41 -2.84 -12.14
C PRO A 19 -8.98 -4.25 -11.74
N LYS A 20 -7.73 -4.64 -12.03
CA LYS A 20 -7.18 -5.95 -11.67
C LYS A 20 -7.01 -6.16 -10.16
N TRP A 21 -7.04 -5.08 -9.37
CA TRP A 21 -6.85 -5.13 -7.92
C TRP A 21 -8.14 -4.81 -7.16
N ARG A 22 -9.30 -4.90 -7.83
CA ARG A 22 -10.59 -4.66 -7.19
C ARG A 22 -10.81 -5.66 -6.05
N GLY A 23 -11.08 -5.15 -4.86
CA GLY A 23 -11.34 -5.95 -3.66
C GLY A 23 -10.07 -6.34 -2.89
N ASP A 24 -8.88 -6.10 -3.43
CA ASP A 24 -7.63 -6.35 -2.74
C ASP A 24 -7.41 -5.38 -1.58
N ALA A 25 -6.64 -5.82 -0.59
CA ALA A 25 -6.11 -4.93 0.44
C ALA A 25 -4.76 -4.34 0.04
N PHE A 26 -4.55 -3.07 0.37
CA PHE A 26 -3.23 -2.44 0.39
C PHE A 26 -2.86 -2.09 1.82
N ILE A 27 -1.61 -2.33 2.20
CA ILE A 27 -1.11 -2.16 3.56
C ILE A 27 0.22 -1.41 3.53
N GLY A 28 0.35 -0.37 4.34
CA GLY A 28 1.63 0.30 4.58
C GLY A 28 2.57 -0.57 5.44
N GLY A 29 3.85 -0.64 5.08
CA GLY A 29 4.87 -1.36 5.84
C GLY A 29 5.90 -0.43 6.48
N LEU A 30 5.88 -0.34 7.81
CA LEU A 30 6.79 0.51 8.57
C LEU A 30 8.17 -0.12 8.76
N SER A 31 8.28 -1.43 9.00
CA SER A 31 9.58 -2.11 9.14
C SER A 31 10.08 -2.66 7.81
N SER A 32 9.17 -3.01 6.90
CA SER A 32 9.53 -3.51 5.57
C SER A 32 9.88 -2.41 4.56
N HIS A 33 9.59 -1.14 4.88
CA HIS A 33 9.75 0.02 3.98
C HIS A 33 9.08 -0.21 2.62
N ALA A 34 7.85 -0.72 2.66
CA ALA A 34 7.16 -1.23 1.47
C ALA A 34 5.67 -0.91 1.48
N LEU A 35 5.08 -0.88 0.29
CA LEU A 35 3.64 -1.01 0.09
C LEU A 35 3.34 -2.49 -0.23
N ILE A 36 2.38 -3.09 0.46
CA ILE A 36 2.01 -4.49 0.30
C ILE A 36 0.60 -4.57 -0.27
N ARG A 37 0.41 -5.38 -1.31
CA ARG A 37 -0.92 -5.80 -1.79
C ARG A 37 -1.21 -7.22 -1.31
N VAL A 38 -2.42 -7.43 -0.82
CA VAL A 38 -2.94 -8.73 -0.42
C VAL A 38 -4.15 -9.03 -1.31
N ASP A 39 -4.08 -10.17 -2.00
CA ASP A 39 -5.21 -10.69 -2.78
C ASP A 39 -6.25 -11.24 -1.80
N LEU A 40 -7.46 -10.66 -1.85
CA LEU A 40 -8.56 -11.05 -0.98
C LEU A 40 -9.66 -11.74 -1.79
N ASN A 41 -10.03 -12.93 -1.34
CA ASN A 41 -11.14 -13.68 -1.91
C ASN A 41 -12.08 -14.15 -0.78
N GLY A 42 -13.08 -13.31 -0.48
CA GLY A 42 -13.97 -13.51 0.66
C GLY A 42 -13.19 -13.49 1.97
N ALA A 43 -13.19 -14.61 2.70
CA ALA A 43 -12.43 -14.76 3.94
C ALA A 43 -10.99 -15.26 3.75
N ALA A 44 -10.60 -15.59 2.51
CA ALA A 44 -9.25 -16.02 2.20
C ALA A 44 -8.35 -14.82 1.85
N ALA A 45 -7.08 -14.90 2.24
CA ALA A 45 -6.06 -13.92 1.94
C ALA A 45 -4.79 -14.61 1.40
N ALA A 46 -4.24 -14.07 0.32
CA ALA A 46 -2.98 -14.52 -0.26
C ALA A 46 -2.05 -13.34 -0.49
N LYS A 47 -0.74 -13.60 -0.45
CA LYS A 47 0.25 -12.57 -0.80
C LYS A 47 0.04 -12.18 -2.27
N GLY A 48 -0.22 -10.89 -2.51
CA GLY A 48 -0.17 -10.30 -3.84
C GLY A 48 1.23 -9.77 -4.12
N ASP A 49 1.31 -8.47 -4.41
CA ASP A 49 2.55 -7.77 -4.73
C ASP A 49 3.17 -7.08 -3.51
N GLN A 50 4.46 -6.74 -3.62
CA GLN A 50 5.16 -5.93 -2.63
C GLN A 50 6.15 -5.01 -3.34
N TRP A 51 6.01 -3.70 -3.12
CA TRP A 51 6.89 -2.69 -3.70
C TRP A 51 7.77 -2.09 -2.63
N ALA A 52 9.08 -2.16 -2.81
CA ALA A 52 10.04 -1.46 -1.95
C ALA A 52 9.91 0.04 -2.21
N MET A 53 9.55 0.80 -1.17
CA MET A 53 9.31 2.23 -1.27
C MET A 53 10.53 3.06 -0.82
N GLY A 54 11.51 2.42 -0.17
CA GLY A 54 12.71 3.09 0.35
C GLY A 54 12.45 3.95 1.60
N ALA A 55 11.20 4.06 2.04
CA ALA A 55 10.78 4.76 3.24
C ALA A 55 9.71 3.95 3.97
N ARG A 56 9.53 4.25 5.26
CA ARG A 56 8.45 3.71 6.09
C ARG A 56 7.11 4.22 5.56
N ILE A 57 6.18 3.32 5.27
CA ILE A 57 4.85 3.70 4.79
C ILE A 57 3.88 3.73 5.97
N ARG A 58 3.39 4.93 6.27
CA ARG A 58 2.46 5.20 7.38
C ARG A 58 1.04 4.83 7.01
N ASP A 59 0.58 5.29 5.86
CA ASP A 59 -0.82 5.17 5.47
C ASP A 59 -0.99 4.96 3.97
N VAL A 60 -2.14 4.40 3.57
CA VAL A 60 -2.54 4.19 2.18
C VAL A 60 -4.04 4.37 2.02
N GLU A 61 -4.45 5.18 1.05
CA GLU A 61 -5.86 5.53 0.82
C GLU A 61 -6.21 5.65 -0.67
N GLU A 62 -7.49 5.50 -1.00
CA GLU A 62 -7.98 5.64 -2.37
C GLU A 62 -8.49 7.06 -2.58
N GLY A 63 -7.92 7.74 -3.56
CA GLY A 63 -8.37 9.06 -3.98
C GLY A 63 -9.72 9.00 -4.71
N PRO A 64 -10.42 10.13 -4.86
CA PRO A 64 -11.72 10.18 -5.55
C PRO A 64 -11.65 9.77 -7.03
N ASP A 65 -10.48 9.85 -7.65
CA ASP A 65 -10.20 9.41 -9.02
C ASP A 65 -9.79 7.93 -9.10
N GLY A 66 -9.70 7.24 -7.97
CA GLY A 66 -9.25 5.86 -7.86
C GLY A 66 -7.73 5.71 -7.78
N ALA A 67 -6.95 6.80 -7.77
CA ALA A 67 -5.51 6.68 -7.57
C ALA A 67 -5.21 6.19 -6.15
N ILE A 68 -4.13 5.43 -6.00
CA ILE A 68 -3.66 4.99 -4.68
C ILE A 68 -2.73 6.06 -4.14
N TRP A 69 -3.08 6.64 -2.99
CA TRP A 69 -2.28 7.62 -2.28
C TRP A 69 -1.53 6.95 -1.15
N VAL A 70 -0.25 7.31 -0.98
CA VAL A 70 0.64 6.70 0.00
C VAL A 70 1.31 7.80 0.81
N LEU A 71 1.25 7.69 2.14
CA LEU A 71 1.90 8.61 3.07
C LEU A 71 3.14 7.96 3.68
N GLU A 72 4.28 8.64 3.57
CA GLU A 72 5.50 8.24 4.27
C GLU A 72 5.49 8.73 5.73
N ASP A 73 6.02 7.90 6.63
CA ASP A 73 6.29 8.29 8.02
C ASP A 73 7.49 9.26 8.02
N GLY A 74 7.29 10.47 8.58
CA GLY A 74 8.36 11.47 8.68
C GLY A 74 9.50 11.00 9.59
N GLY A 75 10.74 11.38 9.26
CA GLY A 75 11.93 10.92 9.97
C GLY A 75 12.55 9.67 9.35
N GLY A 76 13.61 9.14 9.96
CA GLY A 76 14.29 7.93 9.45
C GLY A 76 14.84 8.06 8.01
N GLY A 77 15.08 9.29 7.53
CA GLY A 77 15.54 9.58 6.17
C GLY A 77 14.46 10.06 5.19
N SER A 78 13.18 10.03 5.57
CA SER A 78 12.09 10.62 4.77
C SER A 78 11.66 11.99 5.30
N GLN A 79 11.23 12.86 4.38
CA GLN A 79 10.58 14.14 4.67
C GLN A 79 9.06 14.03 4.85
N GLY A 80 8.49 12.82 4.91
CA GLY A 80 7.05 12.61 5.06
C GLY A 80 6.27 12.93 3.79
N ARG A 81 6.69 12.38 2.65
CA ARG A 81 6.07 12.68 1.35
C ARG A 81 4.68 12.06 1.22
N LEU A 82 3.81 12.75 0.51
CA LEU A 82 2.56 12.21 -0.01
C LEU A 82 2.75 11.85 -1.49
N LEU A 83 2.58 10.58 -1.82
CA LEU A 83 2.79 10.04 -3.15
C LEU A 83 1.46 9.63 -3.78
N LYS A 84 1.31 9.88 -5.08
CA LYS A 84 0.16 9.44 -5.87
C LYS A 84 0.60 8.37 -6.87
N LEU A 85 0.01 7.18 -6.81
CA LEU A 85 0.29 6.08 -7.72
C LEU A 85 -0.82 5.99 -8.78
N THR A 86 -0.40 6.04 -10.04
CA THR A 86 -1.29 5.96 -11.21
C THR A 86 -0.75 4.91 -12.20
N PRO A 87 -1.60 4.37 -13.10
CA PRO A 87 -1.14 3.53 -14.19
C PRO A 87 -0.07 4.24 -15.01
N ARG A 88 0.86 3.46 -15.56
CA ARG A 88 1.77 3.96 -16.59
C ARG A 88 0.94 4.15 -17.87
N GLY A 89 0.97 5.37 -18.42
CA GLY A 89 0.37 5.68 -19.72
C GLY A 89 1.06 4.96 -20.86
#